data_AF-A0A1D3TZL6-F1
#
_entry.id   AF-A0A1D3TZL6-F1
#
_cell.length_a   1.000
_cell.length_b   1.000
_cell.length_c   1.000
_cell.angle_alpha   90.00
_cell.angle_beta   90.00
_cell.angle_gamma   90.00
#
_symmetry.space_group_name_H-M   'P 1'
#
loop_
_entity.id
_entity.type
_entity.pdbx_description
1 polymer ?
#
loop_
_entity_poly.entity_id
_entity_poly.type
_entity_poly.pdbx_seq_one_letter_code
_entity_poly.pdbx_strand_id
1 'polypeptide(L)'
;MVELEKENNPKHEPMLNGMRMLIKNGPPIGKAPWLIIAAERRGFPSREEQAIAYCMENMWLKATSLGLGIQLVSAISDLNYNSQFSELLGLQQGEFCFDAFSIGYPVKAFSETPRKEPVLSVTWFE
;
A
#
# COMPACT_ATOMS: atom_id res chain seq x y z
N MET A 1 20.02 19.11 8.58
CA MET A 1 19.30 19.57 7.38
C MET A 1 19.98 18.93 6.20
N VAL A 2 19.39 17.87 5.64
CA VAL A 2 19.81 17.34 4.34
C VAL A 2 18.74 17.82 3.38
N GLU A 3 19.07 18.84 2.59
CA GLU A 3 18.23 19.27 1.48
C GLU A 3 18.27 18.16 0.44
N LEU A 4 17.17 17.41 0.33
CA LEU A 4 16.91 16.56 -0.82
C LEU A 4 16.65 17.49 -2.01
N GLU A 5 17.67 17.69 -2.84
CA GLU A 5 17.52 18.36 -4.12
C GLU A 5 16.39 17.70 -4.92
N LYS A 6 15.35 18.48 -5.20
CA LYS A 6 14.23 18.08 -6.05
C LYS A 6 14.72 18.11 -7.49
N GLU A 7 15.22 16.98 -7.97
CA GLU A 7 15.39 16.77 -9.41
C GLU A 7 14.00 16.63 -10.05
N ASN A 8 13.44 17.78 -10.44
CA ASN A 8 12.07 17.88 -10.93
C ASN A 8 12.04 17.48 -12.42
N ASN A 9 12.06 16.18 -12.69
CA ASN A 9 11.95 15.66 -14.05
C ASN A 9 10.49 15.75 -14.54
N PRO A 10 10.21 16.47 -15.64
CA PRO A 10 8.85 16.71 -16.14
C PRO A 10 8.11 15.41 -16.54
N LYS A 11 8.82 14.31 -16.77
CA LYS A 11 8.19 13.00 -17.03
C LYS A 11 7.44 12.45 -15.81
N HIS A 12 7.86 12.76 -14.59
CA HIS A 12 7.24 12.21 -13.38
C HIS A 12 6.09 13.08 -12.84
N GLU A 13 5.85 14.24 -13.45
CA GLU A 13 4.86 15.23 -13.00
C GLU A 13 3.41 14.69 -12.96
N PRO A 14 2.93 13.87 -13.92
CA PRO A 14 1.58 13.30 -13.87
C PRO A 14 1.41 12.32 -12.71
N MET A 15 2.40 11.45 -12.48
CA MET A 15 2.43 10.52 -11.35
C MET A 15 2.51 11.27 -10.01
N LEU A 16 3.40 12.27 -9.90
CA LEU A 16 3.49 13.12 -8.72
C LEU A 16 2.19 13.87 -8.46
N ASN A 17 1.47 14.29 -9.51
CA ASN A 17 0.16 14.91 -9.38
C ASN A 17 -0.91 13.90 -8.95
N GLY A 18 -0.86 12.65 -9.43
CA GLY A 18 -1.69 11.55 -8.92
C GLY A 18 -1.46 11.28 -7.44
N MET A 19 -0.19 11.14 -7.03
CA MET A 19 0.20 10.99 -5.62
C MET A 19 -0.22 12.20 -4.78
N ARG A 20 -0.01 13.43 -5.28
CA ARG A 20 -0.47 14.66 -4.59
C ARG A 20 -1.98 14.71 -4.44
N MET A 21 -2.74 14.23 -5.43
CA MET A 21 -4.20 14.12 -5.33
C MET A 21 -4.61 13.13 -4.24
N LEU A 22 -3.94 12.00 -4.15
CA LEU A 22 -4.17 10.99 -3.10
C LEU A 22 -3.77 11.51 -1.71
N ILE A 23 -2.71 12.32 -1.61
CA ILE A 23 -2.30 12.99 -0.37
C ILE A 23 -3.31 14.07 0.03
N LYS A 24 -3.87 14.80 -0.94
CA LYS A 24 -4.79 15.93 -0.71
C LYS A 24 -6.21 15.48 -0.36
N ASN A 25 -6.67 14.36 -0.91
CA ASN A 25 -8.06 13.89 -0.79
C ASN A 25 -8.21 12.49 -0.15
N GLY A 26 -7.12 11.75 0.03
CA GLY A 26 -7.10 10.42 0.66
C GLY A 26 -6.65 10.44 2.12
N PRO A 27 -6.67 9.29 2.82
CA PRO A 27 -6.11 9.20 4.17
C PRO A 27 -4.61 9.56 4.11
N PRO A 28 -4.00 10.10 5.18
CA PRO A 28 -2.75 10.86 5.12
C PRO A 28 -1.54 10.02 4.67
N ILE A 29 -1.40 9.81 3.37
CA ILE A 29 -0.18 9.33 2.71
C ILE A 29 0.87 10.41 2.95
N GLY A 30 2.02 10.03 3.51
CA GLY A 30 3.13 10.95 3.76
C GLY A 30 3.24 11.53 5.18
N LYS A 31 2.38 11.14 6.14
CA LYS A 31 2.71 11.35 7.57
C LYS A 31 3.56 10.21 8.14
N ALA A 32 3.49 9.04 7.53
CA ALA A 32 4.35 7.93 7.87
C ALA A 32 5.75 8.13 7.25
N PRO A 33 6.83 7.72 7.94
CA PRO A 33 8.19 7.79 7.42
C PRO A 33 8.43 6.89 6.21
N TRP A 34 7.64 5.82 6.04
CA TRP A 34 7.83 4.83 4.98
C TRP A 34 6.54 4.48 4.27
N LEU A 35 6.64 4.32 2.95
CA LEU A 35 5.65 3.68 2.09
C LEU A 35 6.25 2.35 1.63
N ILE A 36 5.58 1.24 1.92
CA ILE A 36 5.93 -0.08 1.42
C ILE A 36 4.99 -0.41 0.28
N ILE A 37 5.55 -0.69 -0.89
CA ILE A 37 4.82 -1.16 -2.07
C ILE A 37 5.10 -2.65 -2.21
N ALA A 38 4.05 -3.46 -2.11
CA ALA A 38 4.11 -4.88 -2.42
C ALA A 38 3.86 -5.05 -3.93
N ALA A 39 4.67 -5.87 -4.58
CA ALA A 39 4.56 -6.18 -5.99
C ALA A 39 4.57 -7.69 -6.18
N GLU A 40 3.59 -8.23 -6.89
CA GLU A 40 3.56 -9.63 -7.27
C GLU A 40 3.45 -9.74 -8.78
N ARG A 41 4.26 -10.63 -9.37
CA ARG A 41 4.24 -10.84 -10.81
C ARG A 41 2.96 -11.57 -11.20
N ARG A 42 2.30 -11.06 -12.23
CA ARG A 42 1.10 -11.66 -12.79
C ARG A 42 1.39 -13.02 -13.41
N GLY A 43 0.41 -13.89 -13.31
CA GLY A 43 0.47 -15.23 -13.88
C GLY A 43 -0.90 -15.71 -14.35
N PHE A 44 -0.90 -16.91 -14.94
CA PHE A 44 -2.13 -17.63 -15.25
C PHE A 44 -2.18 -18.92 -14.42
N PRO A 45 -3.22 -19.15 -13.59
CA PRO A 45 -4.35 -18.25 -13.32
C PRO A 45 -3.94 -17.01 -12.50
N SER A 46 -4.71 -15.92 -12.63
CA SER A 46 -4.50 -14.70 -11.84
C SER A 46 -4.74 -15.00 -10.34
N ARG A 47 -3.72 -14.72 -9.54
CA ARG A 47 -3.66 -14.96 -8.08
C ARG A 47 -2.86 -13.90 -7.34
N GLU A 48 -2.29 -12.95 -8.06
CA GLU A 48 -1.39 -11.92 -7.56
C GLU A 48 -2.01 -11.04 -6.47
N GLU A 49 -3.27 -10.64 -6.61
CA GLU A 49 -3.99 -9.88 -5.58
C GLU A 49 -4.15 -10.68 -4.28
N GLN A 50 -4.44 -11.98 -4.37
CA GLN A 50 -4.57 -12.87 -3.21
C GLN A 50 -3.22 -13.07 -2.52
N ALA A 51 -2.16 -13.28 -3.29
CA ALA A 51 -0.80 -13.43 -2.79
C ALA A 51 -0.33 -12.16 -2.05
N ILE A 52 -0.58 -10.98 -2.64
CA ILE A 52 -0.30 -9.68 -2.03
C ILE A 52 -1.10 -9.52 -0.73
N ALA A 53 -2.40 -9.85 -0.72
CA ALA A 53 -3.23 -9.73 0.47
C ALA A 53 -2.69 -10.59 1.64
N TYR A 54 -2.27 -11.83 1.38
CA TYR A 54 -1.65 -12.68 2.41
C TYR A 54 -0.33 -12.09 2.94
N CYS A 55 0.49 -11.56 2.04
CA CYS A 55 1.75 -10.92 2.39
C CYS A 55 1.52 -9.67 3.27
N MET A 56 0.58 -8.81 2.87
CA MET A 56 0.26 -7.58 3.57
C MET A 56 -0.37 -7.82 4.95
N GLU A 57 -1.24 -8.83 5.09
CA GLU A 57 -1.79 -9.21 6.39
C GLU A 57 -0.68 -9.66 7.35
N ASN A 58 0.27 -10.47 6.88
CA ASN A 58 1.42 -10.87 7.68
C ASN A 58 2.28 -9.67 8.08
N MET A 59 2.51 -8.72 7.18
CA MET A 59 3.21 -7.47 7.49
C MET A 59 2.45 -6.62 8.51
N TRP A 60 1.11 -6.58 8.43
CA TRP A 60 0.27 -5.88 9.39
C TRP A 60 0.33 -6.51 10.78
N LEU A 61 0.14 -7.82 10.90
CA LEU A 61 0.29 -8.52 12.17
C LEU A 61 1.69 -8.29 12.77
N LYS A 62 2.74 -8.36 11.95
CA LYS A 62 4.10 -8.12 12.41
C LYS A 62 4.31 -6.68 12.89
N ALA A 63 3.91 -5.68 12.11
CA ALA A 63 4.03 -4.28 12.49
C ALA A 63 3.26 -3.97 13.78
N THR A 64 2.05 -4.52 13.92
CA THR A 64 1.22 -4.38 15.13
C THR A 64 1.95 -4.94 16.35
N SER A 65 2.55 -6.14 16.23
CA SER A 65 3.35 -6.74 17.33
C SER A 65 4.58 -5.90 17.72
N LEU A 66 5.06 -5.04 16.83
CA LEU A 66 6.19 -4.13 17.06
C LEU A 66 5.74 -2.75 17.55
N GLY A 67 4.44 -2.53 17.76
CA GLY A 67 3.88 -1.23 18.13
C GLY A 67 3.90 -0.19 17.01
N LEU A 68 4.05 -0.62 15.75
CA LEU A 68 3.99 0.24 14.58
C LEU A 68 2.55 0.37 14.08
N GLY A 69 2.24 1.55 13.55
CA GLY A 69 0.99 1.83 12.85
C GLY A 69 1.14 1.55 11.35
N ILE A 70 0.13 0.92 10.79
CA ILE A 70 -0.02 0.71 9.34
C ILE A 70 -1.30 1.38 8.85
N GLN A 71 -1.25 1.95 7.66
CA GLN A 71 -2.41 2.41 6.91
C GLN A 71 -2.33 1.91 5.47
N LEU A 72 -3.33 1.16 5.01
CA LEU A 72 -3.44 0.76 3.61
C LEU A 72 -3.50 1.98 2.68
N VAL A 73 -2.84 1.87 1.54
CA VAL A 73 -2.78 2.88 0.48
C VAL A 73 -3.25 2.23 -0.82
N SER A 74 -4.52 1.82 -0.83
CA SER A 74 -5.09 1.02 -1.91
C SER A 74 -5.09 1.72 -3.27
N ALA A 75 -4.98 3.04 -3.32
CA ALA A 75 -4.87 3.77 -4.59
C ALA A 75 -3.59 3.45 -5.39
N ILE A 76 -2.62 2.74 -4.81
CA ILE A 76 -1.48 2.20 -5.55
C ILE A 76 -1.91 1.10 -6.53
N SER A 77 -2.98 0.33 -6.25
CA SER A 77 -3.44 -0.72 -7.17
C SER A 77 -4.02 -0.15 -8.47
N ASP A 78 -4.55 1.08 -8.45
CA ASP A 78 -4.99 1.81 -9.65
C ASP A 78 -3.81 2.10 -10.62
N LEU A 79 -2.56 2.01 -10.14
CA LEU A 79 -1.35 2.29 -10.92
C LEU A 79 -0.75 1.04 -11.58
N ASN A 80 -1.39 -0.13 -11.48
CA ASN A 80 -0.91 -1.40 -12.03
C ASN A 80 -0.53 -1.39 -13.53
N TYR A 81 -1.12 -0.51 -14.32
CA TYR A 81 -0.84 -0.37 -15.74
C TYR A 81 -0.19 0.97 -16.11
N ASN A 82 0.19 1.78 -15.13
CA ASN A 82 0.80 3.08 -15.35
C ASN A 82 2.31 2.90 -15.68
N SER A 83 2.71 3.24 -16.90
CA SER A 83 4.10 3.07 -17.37
C SER A 83 5.11 3.88 -16.55
N GLN A 84 4.75 5.10 -16.13
CA GLN A 84 5.63 5.96 -15.34
C GLN A 84 5.86 5.39 -13.93
N PHE A 85 4.83 4.77 -13.36
CA PHE A 85 4.92 4.11 -12.07
C PHE A 85 5.78 2.84 -12.14
N SER A 86 5.59 2.02 -13.17
CA SER A 86 6.46 0.85 -13.40
C SER A 86 7.92 1.26 -13.65
N GLU A 87 8.15 2.33 -14.44
CA GLU A 87 9.49 2.90 -14.68
C GLU A 87 10.14 3.39 -13.37
N LEU A 88 9.39 4.09 -12.52
CA LEU A 88 9.86 4.54 -11.20
C LEU A 88 10.35 3.36 -10.34
N LEU A 89 9.63 2.23 -10.38
CA LEU A 89 9.96 1.05 -9.60
C LEU A 89 11.03 0.16 -10.27
N GLY A 90 11.47 0.51 -11.50
CA GLY A 90 12.38 -0.33 -12.28
C GLY A 90 11.75 -1.66 -12.72
N LEU A 91 10.43 -1.70 -12.88
CA LEU A 91 9.66 -2.89 -13.23
C LEU A 91 9.07 -2.79 -14.63
N GLN A 92 8.84 -3.94 -15.26
CA GLN A 92 8.19 -3.98 -16.56
C GLN A 92 6.69 -3.66 -16.44
N GLN A 93 6.22 -2.75 -17.30
CA GLN A 93 4.83 -2.34 -17.33
C GLN A 93 3.90 -3.54 -17.56
N GLY A 94 2.85 -3.63 -16.74
CA GLY A 94 1.79 -4.62 -16.91
C GLY A 94 2.13 -6.03 -16.43
N GLU A 95 3.37 -6.30 -16.02
CA GLU A 95 3.78 -7.61 -15.48
C GLU A 95 3.46 -7.81 -14.00
N PHE A 96 3.20 -6.73 -13.26
CA PHE A 96 3.03 -6.78 -11.82
C PHE A 96 1.67 -6.23 -11.39
N CYS A 97 1.15 -6.78 -10.30
CA CYS A 97 0.11 -6.16 -9.49
C CYS A 97 0.78 -5.51 -8.28
N PHE A 98 0.24 -4.38 -7.86
CA PHE A 98 0.71 -3.60 -6.74
C PHE A 98 -0.40 -3.37 -5.71
N ASP A 99 0.01 -3.30 -4.46
CA ASP A 99 -0.73 -2.64 -3.38
C ASP A 99 0.30 -2.08 -2.40
N ALA A 100 -0.12 -1.24 -1.46
CA ALA A 100 0.81 -0.57 -0.58
C ALA A 100 0.22 -0.27 0.78
N PHE A 101 1.13 -0.04 1.73
CA PHE A 101 0.77 0.56 2.99
C PHE A 101 1.82 1.56 3.47
N SER A 102 1.36 2.58 4.18
CA SER A 102 2.19 3.50 4.94
C SER A 102 2.47 2.89 6.32
N ILE A 103 3.72 2.97 6.81
CA ILE A 103 4.13 2.40 8.11
C ILE A 103 5.00 3.37 8.91
N GLY A 104 4.76 3.43 10.23
CA GLY A 104 5.57 4.24 11.15
C GLY A 104 5.15 4.14 12.59
N TYR A 105 5.80 4.93 13.45
CA TYR A 105 5.36 5.07 14.83
C TYR A 105 4.07 5.90 14.89
N PRO A 106 3.04 5.42 15.60
CA PRO A 106 1.79 6.16 15.73
C PRO A 106 2.00 7.39 16.63
N VAL A 107 1.48 8.55 16.21
CA VAL A 107 1.57 9.81 16.98
C VAL A 107 0.68 9.77 18.24
N LYS A 108 -0.38 8.98 18.20
CA LYS A 108 -1.29 8.72 19.33
C LYS A 108 -1.36 7.21 19.54
N ALA A 109 -1.49 6.78 20.79
CA ALA A 109 -1.72 5.38 21.10
C ALA A 109 -2.98 4.88 20.36
N PHE A 110 -2.94 3.61 19.92
CA PHE A 110 -4.10 2.97 19.31
C PHE A 110 -5.23 2.91 20.34
N SER A 111 -6.39 3.45 19.99
CA SER A 111 -7.62 3.08 20.67
C SER A 111 -8.07 1.74 20.11
N GLU A 112 -8.48 0.81 20.98
CA GLU A 112 -9.18 -0.40 20.51
C GLU A 112 -10.41 0.04 19.71
N THR A 113 -10.43 -0.27 18.42
CA THR A 113 -11.64 -0.10 17.63
C THR A 113 -12.60 -1.20 18.04
N PRO A 114 -13.81 -0.89 18.55
CA PRO A 114 -14.79 -1.92 18.86
C PRO A 114 -15.10 -2.69 17.57
N ARG A 115 -14.63 -3.92 17.48
CA ARG A 115 -15.00 -4.81 16.38
C ARG A 115 -16.40 -5.32 16.68
N LYS A 116 -17.29 -5.27 15.68
CA LYS A 116 -18.57 -5.96 15.79
C LYS A 116 -18.29 -7.45 15.94
N GLU A 117 -19.06 -8.12 16.79
CA GLU A 117 -19.06 -9.58 16.83
C GLU A 117 -19.30 -10.11 15.41
N PRO A 118 -18.44 -11.00 14.90
CA PRO A 118 -18.62 -11.55 13.57
C PRO A 118 -19.94 -12.30 13.52
N VAL A 119 -20.73 -12.06 12.47
CA VAL A 119 -21.91 -12.90 12.20
C VAL A 119 -21.39 -14.27 11.80
N LEU A 120 -21.66 -15.27 12.63
CA LEU A 120 -21.30 -16.67 12.34
C LEU A 120 -21.91 -17.08 11.00
N SER A 121 -21.05 -17.23 9.99
CA SER A 121 -21.38 -17.72 8.66
C SER A 121 -20.74 -19.09 8.41
N VAL A 122 -20.39 -19.80 9.49
CA VAL A 122 -19.75 -21.12 9.44
C VAL A 122 -20.83 -22.18 9.20
N THR A 123 -20.74 -22.88 8.07
CA THR A 123 -21.52 -24.08 7.81
C THR A 123 -20.61 -25.29 8.04
N TRP A 124 -21.00 -26.16 8.97
CA TRP A 124 -20.37 -27.45 9.17
C TRP A 124 -21.06 -28.48 8.27
N PHE A 125 -20.27 -29.28 7.55
CA PHE A 125 -20.75 -30.45 6.83
C PHE A 125 -20.23 -31.67 7.57
N GLU A 126 -21.13 -32.57 7.96
CA GLU A 126 -20.82 -33.90 8.51
C GLU A 126 -20.55 -34.90 7.39
#